data_AF-A0A2W0AXD8-F1
#
_entry.id   AF-A0A2W0AXD8-F1
#
_cell.length_a   1.000
_cell.length_b   1.000
_cell.length_c   1.000
_cell.angle_alpha   90.00
_cell.angle_beta   90.00
_cell.angle_gamma   90.00
#
_symmetry.space_group_name_H-M   'P 1'
#
loop_
_entity.id
_entity.type
_entity.pdbx_description
1 polymer ?
#
loop_
_entity_poly.entity_id
_entity_poly.type
_entity_poly.pdbx_seq_one_letter_code
_entity_poly.pdbx_strand_id
1 'polypeptide(L)'
;MDVRLHPGKIFAILLASVSLISVGLFVSRQWWMPAAAARHASSLDKLIVWAMIDAGIAFLLAQLALAALVWRSRVDTDARVVPFTSGVRVAVVLSVLFISLELYSAATLGRRAWGSMFSVPSTAD
;
A
#
# COMPACT_ATOMS: atom_id res chain seq x y z
N MET A 1 11.70 26.98 24.92
CA MET A 1 10.84 25.81 24.71
C MET A 1 11.73 24.66 24.29
N ASP A 2 12.29 23.90 25.24
CA ASP A 2 13.12 22.73 24.95
C ASP A 2 12.23 21.54 24.60
N VAL A 3 11.91 21.42 23.32
CA VAL A 3 11.15 20.28 22.78
C VAL A 3 12.13 19.11 22.61
N ARG A 4 12.53 18.49 23.72
CA ARG A 4 13.27 17.20 23.70
C ARG A 4 12.30 16.09 23.33
N LEU A 5 11.97 15.98 22.04
CA LEU A 5 11.25 14.84 21.50
C LEU A 5 12.09 13.59 21.71
N HIS A 6 11.49 12.57 22.30
CA HIS A 6 12.13 11.26 22.41
C HIS A 6 12.43 10.73 20.99
N PRO A 7 13.54 10.01 20.79
CA PRO A 7 13.97 9.55 19.47
C PRO A 7 12.90 8.75 18.72
N GLY A 8 12.08 7.96 19.43
CA GLY A 8 10.93 7.27 18.83
C GLY A 8 9.86 8.20 18.24
N LYS A 9 9.59 9.35 18.88
CA LYS A 9 8.64 10.35 18.35
C LYS A 9 9.18 11.03 17.09
N ILE A 10 10.49 11.31 17.04
CA ILE A 10 11.15 11.86 15.86
C ILE A 10 11.04 10.88 14.69
N PHE A 11 11.29 9.60 14.93
CA PHE A 11 11.17 8.57 13.90
C PHE A 11 9.73 8.39 13.40
N ALA A 12 8.73 8.41 14.29
CA ALA A 12 7.33 8.36 13.89
C ALA A 12 6.92 9.58 13.03
N ILE A 13 7.39 10.78 13.38
CA ILE A 13 7.18 12.00 12.59
C ILE A 13 7.86 11.91 11.22
N LEU A 14 9.06 11.34 11.17
CA LEU A 14 9.79 11.10 9.92
C LEU A 14 9.01 10.16 9.00
N LEU A 15 8.52 9.03 9.53
CA LEU A 15 7.72 8.07 8.77
C LEU A 15 6.43 8.71 8.22
N ALA A 16 5.72 9.47 9.05
CA ALA A 16 4.51 10.18 8.63
C ALA A 16 4.82 11.22 7.54
N SER A 17 5.91 11.98 7.71
CA SER A 17 6.35 12.99 6.74
C SER A 17 6.73 12.37 5.40
N VAL A 18 7.53 11.31 5.40
CA VAL A 18 7.91 10.58 4.17
C VAL A 18 6.68 10.05 3.47
N SER A 19 5.74 9.45 4.23
CA SER A 19 4.50 8.93 3.65
C SER A 19 3.68 10.03 2.99
N LEU A 20 3.53 11.19 3.64
CA LEU A 20 2.80 12.33 3.11
C LEU A 20 3.46 12.91 1.84
N ILE A 21 4.80 13.01 1.83
CA ILE A 21 5.57 13.48 0.66
C ILE A 21 5.39 12.50 -0.50
N SER A 22 5.50 11.19 -0.24
CA SER A 22 5.29 10.15 -1.26
C SER A 22 3.90 10.24 -1.87
N VAL A 23 2.85 10.38 -1.05
CA VAL A 23 1.48 10.57 -1.55
C VAL A 23 1.38 11.84 -2.38
N GLY A 24 1.94 12.95 -1.92
CA GLY A 24 1.94 14.22 -2.64
C GLY A 24 2.56 14.11 -4.04
N LEU A 25 3.71 13.43 -4.15
CA LEU A 25 4.38 13.19 -5.43
C LEU A 25 3.54 12.33 -6.37
N PHE A 26 2.87 11.28 -5.85
CA PHE A 26 2.01 10.42 -6.65
C PHE A 26 0.72 11.12 -7.11
N VAL A 27 0.10 11.91 -6.25
CA VAL A 27 -1.10 12.70 -6.60
C VAL A 27 -0.77 13.80 -7.60
N SER A 28 0.44 14.36 -7.54
CA SER A 28 0.90 15.43 -8.45
C SER A 28 0.86 15.01 -9.92
N ARG A 29 0.92 13.70 -10.24
CA ARG A 29 0.90 13.16 -11.63
C ARG A 29 1.92 13.82 -12.58
N GLN A 30 2.92 14.53 -12.06
CA GLN A 30 3.95 15.20 -12.86
C GLN A 30 4.86 14.20 -13.60
N TRP A 31 4.90 12.95 -13.17
CA TRP A 31 5.70 11.86 -13.74
C TRP A 31 4.87 10.86 -14.56
N TRP A 32 3.67 11.27 -14.99
CA TRP A 32 2.70 10.37 -15.60
C TRP A 32 3.08 9.92 -17.02
N MET A 33 2.57 8.75 -17.41
CA MET A 33 2.82 8.11 -18.70
C MET A 33 2.52 9.06 -19.88
N PRO A 34 3.35 9.05 -20.94
CA PRO A 34 3.11 9.80 -22.17
C PRO A 34 1.78 9.38 -22.81
N ALA A 35 1.19 10.28 -23.60
CA ALA A 35 -0.12 10.09 -24.22
C ALA A 35 -0.20 8.74 -24.97
N ALA A 36 -1.31 8.02 -24.75
CA ALA A 36 -1.59 6.68 -25.24
C ALA A 36 -1.14 6.44 -26.69
N ALA A 37 -0.14 5.57 -26.90
CA ALA A 37 0.41 5.27 -28.22
C ALA A 37 -0.29 4.10 -28.95
N ALA A 38 -1.24 3.38 -28.33
CA ALA A 38 -1.86 2.17 -28.88
C ALA A 38 -3.39 2.10 -28.68
N ARG A 39 -4.10 1.42 -29.60
CA ARG A 39 -5.57 1.23 -29.59
C ARG A 39 -6.14 0.55 -28.33
N HIS A 40 -5.31 -0.13 -27.55
CA HIS A 40 -5.71 -0.77 -26.28
C HIS A 40 -5.01 -0.16 -25.05
N ALA A 41 -4.25 0.93 -25.24
CA ALA A 41 -3.52 1.60 -24.16
C ALA A 41 -4.45 2.07 -23.04
N SER A 42 -5.68 2.49 -23.35
CA SER A 42 -6.64 2.96 -22.35
C SER A 42 -7.06 1.89 -21.33
N SER A 43 -7.07 0.60 -21.69
CA SER A 43 -7.36 -0.49 -20.77
C SER A 43 -6.14 -0.85 -19.90
N LEU A 44 -4.94 -0.75 -20.47
CA LEU A 44 -3.68 -0.99 -19.75
C LEU A 44 -3.41 0.14 -18.75
N ASP A 45 -3.59 1.40 -19.17
CA ASP A 45 -3.40 2.58 -18.34
C ASP A 45 -4.28 2.54 -17.10
N LYS A 46 -5.53 2.10 -17.24
CA LYS A 46 -6.45 1.90 -16.10
C LYS A 46 -5.94 0.85 -15.12
N LEU A 47 -5.30 -0.21 -15.60
CA LEU A 47 -4.73 -1.28 -14.76
C LEU A 47 -3.53 -0.75 -13.97
N ILE A 48 -2.67 0.02 -14.63
CA ILE A 48 -1.51 0.67 -14.02
C ILE A 48 -1.96 1.68 -12.96
N VAL A 49 -2.98 2.50 -13.26
CA VAL A 49 -3.58 3.43 -12.28
C VAL A 49 -4.09 2.68 -11.06
N TRP A 50 -4.87 1.62 -11.28
CA TRP A 50 -5.44 0.83 -10.19
C TRP A 50 -4.38 0.18 -9.32
N ALA A 51 -3.39 -0.48 -9.92
CA ALA A 51 -2.28 -1.09 -9.19
C ALA A 51 -1.48 -0.04 -8.40
N MET A 52 -1.30 1.16 -8.97
CA MET A 52 -0.63 2.27 -8.28
C MET A 52 -1.42 2.74 -7.05
N ILE A 53 -2.75 2.82 -7.16
CA ILE A 53 -3.62 3.19 -6.05
C ILE A 53 -3.56 2.12 -4.96
N ASP A 54 -3.67 0.84 -5.32
CA ASP A 54 -3.60 -0.28 -4.38
C ASP A 54 -2.28 -0.26 -3.60
N ALA A 55 -1.15 -0.20 -4.32
CA ALA A 55 0.17 -0.14 -3.72
C ALA A 55 0.37 1.12 -2.84
N GLY A 56 -0.21 2.27 -3.24
CA GLY A 56 -0.16 3.50 -2.45
C GLY A 56 -0.93 3.37 -1.13
N ILE A 57 -2.10 2.74 -1.13
CA ILE A 57 -2.88 2.46 0.08
C ILE A 57 -2.12 1.47 0.98
N ALA A 58 -1.58 0.39 0.41
CA ALA A 58 -0.75 -0.58 1.11
C ALA A 58 0.43 0.07 1.84
N PHE A 59 1.14 0.94 1.13
CA PHE A 59 2.26 1.71 1.64
C PHE A 59 1.82 2.57 2.84
N LEU A 60 0.80 3.42 2.66
CA LEU A 60 0.27 4.28 3.73
C LEU A 60 -0.10 3.50 4.99
N LEU A 61 -0.84 2.39 4.84
CA LEU A 61 -1.24 1.54 5.95
C LEU A 61 -0.02 0.98 6.69
N ALA A 62 1.01 0.54 5.95
CA ALA A 62 2.25 0.05 6.53
C ALA A 62 3.02 1.13 7.30
N GLN A 63 3.16 2.35 6.76
CA GLN A 63 3.83 3.44 7.51
C GLN A 63 3.05 3.86 8.74
N LEU A 64 1.72 3.96 8.66
CA LEU A 64 0.91 4.35 9.80
C LEU A 64 0.95 3.29 10.91
N ALA A 65 0.88 2.00 10.54
CA ALA A 65 1.04 0.91 11.49
C ALA A 65 2.41 0.97 12.18
N LEU A 66 3.48 1.21 11.42
CA LEU A 66 4.84 1.32 11.96
C LEU A 66 5.01 2.55 12.86
N ALA A 67 4.49 3.71 12.44
CA ALA A 67 4.51 4.93 13.23
C ALA A 67 3.75 4.76 14.55
N ALA A 68 2.58 4.11 14.53
CA ALA A 68 1.80 3.81 15.72
C ALA A 68 2.54 2.83 16.66
N LEU A 69 3.21 1.81 16.11
CA LEU A 69 4.00 0.87 16.88
C LEU A 69 5.15 1.59 17.60
N VAL A 70 5.91 2.40 16.86
CA VAL A 70 7.03 3.18 17.41
C VAL A 70 6.55 4.18 18.46
N TRP A 71 5.40 4.82 18.25
CA TRP A 71 4.82 5.75 19.22
C TRP A 71 4.42 5.06 20.53
N ARG A 72 3.95 3.81 20.44
CA ARG A 72 3.54 3.00 21.59
C ARG A 72 4.72 2.34 22.31
N SER A 73 5.81 2.07 21.60
CA SER A 73 7.06 1.55 22.16
C SER A 73 7.72 2.61 23.08
N ARG A 74 7.35 2.62 24.36
CA ARG A 74 8.12 3.33 25.39
C ARG A 74 9.34 2.47 25.72
N VAL A 75 10.53 3.07 25.71
CA VAL A 75 11.75 2.44 26.23
C VAL A 75 11.59 2.41 27.75
N ASP A 76 10.90 1.39 28.27
CA ASP A 76 10.96 1.07 29.69
C ASP A 76 12.24 0.26 29.89
N THR A 77 13.22 0.87 30.55
CA THR A 77 14.50 0.24 30.92
C THR A 77 14.30 -0.98 31.83
N ASP A 78 13.11 -1.14 32.41
CA ASP A 78 12.71 -2.21 33.33
C ASP A 78 11.60 -3.12 32.76
N ALA A 79 11.35 -3.04 31.44
CA ALA A 79 10.26 -3.79 30.81
C ALA A 79 10.54 -5.30 30.81
N ARG A 80 9.81 -6.02 31.66
CA ARG A 80 9.68 -7.48 31.60
C ARG A 80 9.28 -7.89 30.17
N VAL A 81 10.08 -8.74 29.52
CA VAL A 81 9.80 -9.25 28.17
C VAL A 81 8.48 -10.03 28.22
N VAL A 82 7.39 -9.38 27.80
CA VAL A 82 6.08 -10.04 27.69
C VAL A 82 6.15 -10.96 26.47
N PRO A 83 5.80 -12.25 26.59
CA PRO A 83 5.90 -13.18 25.46
C PRO A 83 5.03 -12.70 24.30
N PHE A 84 5.70 -12.31 23.20
CA PHE A 84 5.15 -11.65 22.02
C PHE A 84 4.37 -12.61 21.10
N THR A 85 3.80 -13.69 21.63
CA THR A 85 3.19 -14.78 20.84
C THR A 85 1.83 -14.41 20.25
N SER A 86 1.01 -13.65 20.96
CA SER A 86 -0.31 -13.24 20.45
C SER A 86 -0.20 -12.19 19.34
N GLY A 87 0.74 -11.24 19.47
CA GLY A 87 0.99 -10.18 18.48
C GLY A 87 1.45 -10.72 17.13
N VAL A 88 2.36 -11.70 17.12
CA VAL A 88 2.81 -12.36 15.87
C VAL A 88 1.64 -13.05 15.17
N ARG A 89 0.76 -13.73 15.90
CA ARG A 89 -0.40 -14.41 15.32
C ARG A 89 -1.34 -13.43 14.63
N VAL A 90 -1.64 -12.30 15.26
CA VAL A 90 -2.47 -11.24 14.67
C VAL A 90 -1.79 -10.62 13.45
N ALA A 91 -0.49 -10.32 13.53
CA ALA A 91 0.28 -9.76 12.41
C ALA A 91 0.28 -10.71 11.20
N VAL A 92 0.48 -12.01 11.41
CA VAL A 92 0.43 -13.01 10.34
C VAL A 92 -0.95 -13.06 9.70
N VAL A 93 -2.03 -13.13 10.49
CA VAL A 93 -3.40 -13.17 9.96
C VAL A 93 -3.71 -11.92 9.15
N LEU A 94 -3.38 -10.73 9.68
CA LEU A 94 -3.60 -9.46 8.98
C LEU A 94 -2.80 -9.41 7.67
N SER A 95 -1.52 -9.80 7.68
CA SER A 95 -0.69 -9.83 6.48
C SER A 95 -1.22 -10.81 5.42
N VAL A 96 -1.66 -11.99 5.84
CA VAL A 96 -2.24 -12.99 4.92
C VAL A 96 -3.52 -12.46 4.28
N LEU A 97 -4.43 -11.87 5.07
CA LEU A 97 -5.66 -11.25 4.56
C LEU A 97 -5.35 -10.10 3.60
N PHE A 98 -4.38 -9.26 3.96
CA PHE A 98 -3.97 -8.12 3.16
C PHE A 98 -3.40 -8.58 1.80
N ILE A 99 -2.43 -9.51 1.79
CA ILE A 99 -1.86 -10.06 0.57
C ILE A 99 -2.92 -10.76 -0.28
N SER A 100 -3.86 -11.48 0.34
CA SER A 100 -4.95 -12.14 -0.36
C SER A 100 -5.87 -11.15 -1.06
N LEU A 101 -6.16 -10.01 -0.41
CA LEU A 101 -6.95 -8.93 -1.00
C LEU A 101 -6.25 -8.31 -2.21
N GLU A 102 -4.95 -8.04 -2.11
CA GLU A 102 -4.11 -7.52 -3.20
C GLU A 102 -4.10 -8.47 -4.40
N LEU A 103 -3.89 -9.77 -4.16
CA LEU A 103 -3.91 -10.79 -5.21
C LEU A 103 -5.29 -10.91 -5.86
N TYR A 104 -6.36 -10.80 -5.08
CA TYR A 104 -7.73 -10.81 -5.60
C TYR A 104 -8.02 -9.58 -6.47
N SER A 105 -7.63 -8.39 -6.01
CA SER A 105 -7.71 -7.13 -6.75
C SER A 105 -6.99 -7.26 -8.11
N ALA A 106 -5.73 -7.67 -8.09
CA ALA A 106 -4.92 -7.89 -9.30
C ALA A 106 -5.54 -8.93 -10.25
N ALA A 107 -6.04 -10.06 -9.72
CA ALA A 107 -6.63 -11.12 -10.53
C ALA A 107 -7.95 -10.70 -11.18
N THR A 108 -8.79 -9.91 -10.50
CA THR A 108 -10.06 -9.42 -11.08
C THR A 108 -9.81 -8.39 -12.18
N LEU A 109 -8.91 -7.44 -11.96
CA LEU A 109 -8.54 -6.43 -12.95
C LEU A 109 -7.85 -7.05 -14.16
N GLY A 110 -6.93 -7.98 -13.92
CA GLY A 110 -6.28 -8.76 -14.97
C GLY A 110 -7.31 -9.47 -15.84
N ARG A 111 -8.18 -10.30 -15.26
CA ARG A 111 -9.21 -11.03 -16.01
C ARG A 111 -10.07 -10.14 -16.90
N ARG A 112 -10.46 -8.95 -16.41
CA ARG A 112 -11.24 -7.97 -17.20
C ARG A 112 -10.45 -7.43 -18.39
N ALA A 113 -9.18 -7.07 -18.19
CA ALA A 113 -8.34 -6.55 -19.26
C ALA A 113 -8.08 -7.60 -20.34
N TRP A 114 -7.69 -8.82 -19.96
CA TRP A 114 -7.47 -9.93 -20.89
C TRP A 114 -8.76 -10.35 -21.62
N GLY A 115 -9.89 -10.43 -20.92
CA GLY A 115 -11.18 -10.73 -21.53
C GLY A 115 -11.62 -9.70 -22.58
N SER A 116 -11.33 -8.42 -22.34
CA SER A 116 -11.64 -7.35 -23.30
C SER A 116 -10.82 -7.40 -24.59
N MET A 117 -9.65 -8.05 -24.56
CA MET A 117 -8.74 -8.15 -25.72
C MET A 117 -8.95 -9.43 -26.53
N PHE A 118 -9.32 -10.54 -25.87
CA PHE A 118 -9.31 -11.87 -26.47
C PHE A 118 -10.67 -12.59 -26.48
N SER A 119 -11.75 -11.95 -26.03
CA SER A 119 -13.08 -12.53 -26.19
C SER A 119 -13.46 -12.53 -27.67
N VAL A 120 -13.51 -13.72 -28.27
CA VAL A 120 -14.15 -13.93 -29.56
C VAL A 120 -15.66 -13.85 -29.31
N PRO A 121 -16.42 -13.01 -30.04
CA PRO A 121 -17.88 -13.05 -29.94
C PRO A 121 -18.34 -14.46 -30.26
N SER A 122 -19.13 -15.09 -29.38
CA SER A 122 -19.82 -16.31 -29.79
C SER A 122 -20.79 -15.91 -30.89
N THR A 123 -20.48 -16.27 -32.13
CA THR A 123 -21.48 -16.34 -33.19
C THR A 123 -22.47 -17.39 -32.74
N ALA A 124 -23.56 -16.94 -32.12
CA ALA A 124 -24.68 -17.77 -31.79
C ALA A 124 -25.37 -18.11 -33.11
N ASP A 125 -24.98 -19.23 -33.68
CA ASP A 125 -25.77 -19.99 -34.67
C ASP A 125 -26.49 -21.13 -33.94
#